data_AF-J4HVU6-F1
#
_entry.id   AF-J4HVU6-F1
#
_cell.length_a   1.000
_cell.length_b   1.000
_cell.length_c   1.000
_cell.angle_alpha   90.00
_cell.angle_beta   90.00
_cell.angle_gamma   90.00
#
_symmetry.space_group_name_H-M   'P 1'
#
loop_
_entity.id
_entity.type
_entity.pdbx_description
1 polymer ?
#
loop_
_entity_poly.entity_id
_entity_poly.type
_entity_poly.pdbx_seq_one_letter_code
_entity_poly.pdbx_strand_id
1 'polypeptide(L)'
;MRAQAQQRHRDLSRFLLVSSRTPVAQAYPAANHVPAGRVPCRQGSPPRRGKKIMAAASRGRILRESLARPLRACAIPPLLIRIPSPQLSPVPVDEDAGFVADDDPLDGLSDDAPGLGVLVRTDFANEDAWHAFCSSLQGAEAEFVSERPSEDASTRDAPRASPTAADDDAMDEDSNSDDDEDPEAEPGPIIFVLDAGPADRARFANISNLTALRLLNDVDVRRAPAVPAGTRRIRPPNRLVDHDGWQEVYTGKTIWIYDAKSNSDQCARLVSQHGGPYGTATGDSWRARVSHLCELQVNLASGAMSINFGEQDRWDHDERVRNMADAIR
;
A
#
# COMPACT_ATOMS: atom_id res chain seq x y z
N MET A 1 -5.72 -26.28 -8.93
CA MET A 1 -5.40 -25.01 -8.24
C MET A 1 -3.91 -24.85 -7.87
N ARG A 2 -3.24 -25.78 -7.16
CA ARG A 2 -1.80 -25.62 -6.80
C ARG A 2 -0.84 -25.44 -7.99
N ALA A 3 -1.12 -26.07 -9.14
CA ALA A 3 -0.30 -25.95 -10.35
C ALA A 3 -0.39 -24.55 -11.00
N GLN A 4 -1.56 -23.90 -10.98
CA GLN A 4 -1.76 -22.55 -11.51
C GLN A 4 -1.04 -21.49 -10.67
N ALA A 5 -1.04 -21.65 -9.34
CA ALA A 5 -0.30 -20.75 -8.44
C ALA A 5 1.23 -20.84 -8.63
N GLN A 6 1.76 -22.04 -8.92
CA GLN A 6 3.19 -22.22 -9.22
C GLN A 6 3.60 -21.65 -10.57
N GLN A 7 2.72 -21.70 -11.58
CA GLN A 7 2.98 -21.10 -12.89
C GLN A 7 3.02 -19.57 -12.80
N ARG A 8 2.06 -18.94 -12.12
CA ARG A 8 2.04 -17.48 -11.88
C ARG A 8 3.29 -16.98 -11.15
N HIS A 9 3.81 -17.75 -10.18
CA HIS A 9 5.06 -17.40 -9.49
C HIS A 9 6.29 -17.51 -10.43
N ARG A 10 6.31 -18.44 -11.38
CA ARG A 10 7.40 -18.56 -12.37
C ARG A 10 7.39 -17.43 -13.39
N ASP A 11 6.21 -17.02 -13.85
CA ASP A 11 6.09 -15.91 -14.81
C ASP A 11 6.45 -14.57 -14.15
N LEU A 12 6.05 -14.36 -12.90
CA LEU A 12 6.53 -13.23 -12.09
C LEU A 12 8.05 -13.32 -11.87
N SER A 13 8.60 -14.48 -11.57
CA SER A 13 10.06 -14.63 -11.38
C SER A 13 10.85 -14.30 -12.65
N ARG A 14 10.35 -14.66 -13.84
CA ARG A 14 10.93 -14.25 -15.13
C ARG A 14 10.81 -12.75 -15.37
N PHE A 15 9.66 -12.16 -15.04
CA PHE A 15 9.45 -10.70 -15.12
C PHE A 15 10.40 -9.92 -14.18
N LEU A 16 10.80 -10.51 -13.06
CA LEU A 16 11.59 -9.85 -12.01
C LEU A 16 13.11 -9.98 -12.15
N LEU A 17 13.63 -11.03 -12.81
CA LEU A 17 15.10 -11.21 -12.94
C LEU A 17 15.77 -10.11 -13.78
N VAL A 18 15.04 -9.49 -14.71
CA VAL A 18 15.58 -8.49 -15.66
C VAL A 18 15.77 -7.11 -15.01
N SER A 19 15.04 -6.77 -13.94
CA SER A 19 14.99 -5.40 -13.39
C SER A 19 16.11 -5.07 -12.36
N SER A 20 16.96 -6.03 -12.00
CA SER A 20 17.92 -5.90 -10.89
C SER A 20 19.23 -5.15 -11.18
N ARG A 21 19.36 -4.41 -12.28
CA ARG A 21 20.62 -3.74 -12.67
C ARG A 21 20.48 -2.22 -12.86
N THR A 22 20.30 -1.47 -11.76
CA THR A 22 21.08 -0.26 -11.41
C THR A 22 20.46 0.47 -10.21
N PRO A 23 21.21 0.79 -9.14
CA PRO A 23 20.72 1.71 -8.12
C PRO A 23 20.89 3.15 -8.61
N VAL A 24 19.81 3.76 -9.10
CA VAL A 24 19.78 5.22 -9.32
C VAL A 24 19.43 5.89 -7.99
N ALA A 25 20.48 6.31 -7.26
CA ALA A 25 20.33 7.24 -6.16
C ALA A 25 20.00 8.64 -6.71
N GLN A 26 18.73 8.95 -6.90
CA GLN A 26 18.29 10.33 -7.19
C GLN A 26 17.85 11.04 -5.91
N ALA A 27 18.77 11.85 -5.39
CA ALA A 27 18.47 12.91 -4.45
C ALA A 27 17.63 14.00 -5.15
N TYR A 28 16.40 14.22 -4.70
CA TYR A 28 15.63 15.39 -5.09
C TYR A 28 16.21 16.65 -4.44
N PRO A 29 16.52 17.72 -5.20
CA PRO A 29 16.89 18.99 -4.59
C PRO A 29 15.66 19.65 -3.96
N ALA A 30 15.83 20.11 -2.71
CA ALA A 30 14.86 20.94 -2.01
C ALA A 30 14.64 22.25 -2.77
N ALA A 31 13.42 22.46 -3.27
CA ALA A 31 13.00 23.74 -3.83
C ALA A 31 12.79 24.74 -2.69
N ASN A 32 13.80 25.56 -2.42
CA ASN A 32 13.69 26.79 -1.65
C ASN A 32 14.54 27.89 -2.30
N HIS A 33 13.94 28.70 -3.17
CA HIS A 33 14.36 30.09 -3.32
C HIS A 33 13.28 30.95 -3.98
N VAL A 34 12.60 31.75 -3.15
CA VAL A 34 11.84 32.92 -3.58
C VAL A 34 12.82 34.11 -3.61
N PRO A 35 13.02 34.82 -4.73
CA PRO A 35 13.78 36.05 -4.72
C PRO A 35 12.89 37.22 -4.28
N ALA A 36 13.32 37.88 -3.20
CA ALA A 36 12.74 39.12 -2.71
C ALA A 36 13.08 40.29 -3.67
N GLY A 37 12.11 40.67 -4.50
CA GLY A 37 12.13 41.91 -5.27
C GLY A 37 11.68 43.10 -4.41
N ARG A 38 12.59 44.03 -4.14
CA ARG A 38 12.34 45.32 -3.49
C ARG A 38 11.38 46.19 -4.31
N VAL A 39 10.37 46.77 -3.66
CA VAL A 39 9.65 47.96 -4.15
C VAL A 39 9.67 49.02 -3.04
N PRO A 40 10.02 50.28 -3.33
CA PRO A 40 10.24 51.31 -2.31
C PRO A 40 8.94 51.96 -1.80
N CYS A 41 9.09 52.46 -0.59
CA CYS A 41 8.13 53.15 0.26
C CYS A 41 7.35 54.28 -0.43
N ARG A 42 6.05 54.37 -0.17
CA ARG A 42 5.33 55.64 -0.14
C ARG A 42 4.73 55.87 1.25
N GLN A 43 5.16 56.96 1.85
CA GLN A 43 4.75 57.47 3.15
C GLN A 43 3.26 57.84 3.15
N GLY A 44 2.55 57.42 4.19
CA GLY A 44 1.23 57.92 4.57
C GLY A 44 1.11 57.86 6.08
N SER A 45 1.22 59.01 6.74
CA SER A 45 1.09 59.17 8.20
C SER A 45 -0.37 58.98 8.67
N PRO A 46 -0.60 58.74 9.98
CA PRO A 46 -1.81 58.10 10.50
C PRO A 46 -2.80 59.09 11.14
N PRO A 47 -4.04 58.66 11.46
CA PRO A 47 -4.77 59.22 12.57
C PRO A 47 -4.65 58.32 13.80
N ARG A 48 -4.11 58.92 14.86
CA ARG A 48 -4.18 58.48 16.25
C ARG A 48 -5.64 58.20 16.65
N ARG A 49 -5.88 57.08 17.33
CA ARG A 49 -6.89 57.01 18.40
C ARG A 49 -6.50 55.91 19.37
N GLY A 50 -6.05 56.33 20.54
CA GLY A 50 -5.76 55.42 21.65
C GLY A 50 -7.03 54.90 22.30
N LYS A 51 -6.86 53.85 23.10
CA LYS A 51 -7.52 53.66 24.39
C LYS A 51 -6.90 52.45 25.13
N LYS A 52 -6.32 52.76 26.30
CA LYS A 52 -6.38 52.04 27.59
C LYS A 52 -6.09 50.52 27.54
N ILE A 53 -4.90 50.07 27.94
CA ILE A 53 -4.52 49.79 29.35
C ILE A 53 -5.71 49.29 30.18
N MET A 54 -5.74 47.98 30.43
CA MET A 54 -6.01 47.42 31.75
C MET A 54 -5.23 46.12 31.92
N ALA A 55 -4.25 46.21 32.82
CA ALA A 55 -3.62 45.07 33.46
C ALA A 55 -4.62 44.43 34.43
N ALA A 56 -4.63 43.10 34.50
CA ALA A 56 -5.06 42.39 35.70
C ALA A 56 -4.27 41.09 35.82
N ALA A 57 -3.37 41.11 36.80
CA ALA A 57 -2.68 39.94 37.32
C ALA A 57 -3.67 38.94 37.92
N SER A 58 -3.36 37.66 37.86
CA SER A 58 -3.86 36.65 38.80
C SER A 58 -2.92 35.45 38.83
N ARG A 59 -1.95 35.52 39.75
CA ARG A 59 -1.14 34.37 40.17
C ARG A 59 -2.02 33.47 41.06
N GLY A 60 -2.45 32.34 40.54
CA GLY A 60 -3.11 31.28 41.30
C GLY A 60 -2.13 30.14 41.59
N ARG A 61 -1.37 30.26 42.68
CA ARG A 61 -0.51 29.19 43.23
C ARG A 61 -1.40 28.27 44.06
N ILE A 62 -1.79 27.11 43.53
CA ILE A 62 -2.48 26.07 44.29
C ILE A 62 -1.47 24.96 44.61
N LEU A 63 -0.94 25.03 45.83
CA LEU A 63 -0.36 23.88 46.52
C LEU A 63 -1.52 22.96 46.91
N ARG A 64 -1.52 21.74 46.37
CA ARG A 64 -2.29 20.63 46.94
C ARG A 64 -1.32 19.59 47.47
N GLU A 65 -1.03 19.71 48.77
CA GLU A 65 -0.70 18.59 49.62
C GLU A 65 -1.93 17.67 49.70
N SER A 66 -1.77 16.38 49.44
CA SER A 66 -2.75 15.37 49.83
C SER A 66 -2.06 14.01 49.98
N LEU A 67 -1.55 13.81 51.19
CA LEU A 67 -1.68 12.60 52.01
C LEU A 67 -1.57 11.25 51.28
N ALA A 68 -0.36 10.68 51.39
CA ALA A 68 -0.12 9.25 51.27
C ALA A 68 -0.99 8.49 52.30
N ARG A 69 -1.92 7.66 51.81
CA ARG A 69 -2.60 6.64 52.61
C ARG A 69 -1.81 5.34 52.54
N PRO A 70 -1.41 4.73 53.67
CA PRO A 70 -0.85 3.40 53.67
C PRO A 70 -1.94 2.38 53.34
N LEU A 71 -1.77 1.66 52.23
CA LEU A 71 -2.60 0.52 51.86
C LEU A 71 -2.37 -0.59 52.90
N ARG A 72 -3.38 -0.84 53.73
CA ARG A 72 -3.46 -2.03 54.57
C ARG A 72 -3.61 -3.24 53.65
N ALA A 73 -2.60 -4.11 53.66
CA ALA A 73 -2.66 -5.44 53.08
C ALA A 73 -3.67 -6.29 53.87
N CYS A 74 -4.88 -6.42 53.35
CA CYS A 74 -5.79 -7.49 53.76
C CYS A 74 -5.31 -8.78 53.09
N ALA A 75 -4.64 -9.64 53.86
CA ALA A 75 -4.35 -11.02 53.48
C ALA A 75 -5.68 -11.77 53.35
N ILE A 76 -6.14 -11.95 52.11
CA ILE A 76 -7.27 -12.81 51.77
C ILE A 76 -6.73 -14.24 51.73
N PRO A 77 -7.26 -15.17 52.55
CA PRO A 77 -6.85 -16.56 52.48
C PRO A 77 -7.22 -17.15 51.10
N PRO A 78 -6.37 -17.99 50.49
CA PRO A 78 -6.68 -18.62 49.22
C PRO A 78 -7.85 -19.60 49.43
N LEU A 79 -9.04 -19.18 49.03
CA LEU A 79 -10.17 -20.09 48.84
C LEU A 79 -9.84 -20.97 47.63
N LEU A 80 -9.43 -22.19 47.93
CA LEU A 80 -9.14 -23.25 46.98
C LEU A 80 -10.48 -23.74 46.41
N ILE A 81 -11.08 -22.95 45.52
CA ILE A 81 -12.28 -23.33 44.78
C ILE A 81 -11.85 -24.37 43.76
N ARG A 82 -12.05 -25.64 44.12
CA ARG A 82 -11.86 -26.79 43.24
C ARG A 82 -12.98 -26.76 42.20
N ILE A 83 -12.75 -26.02 41.11
CA ILE A 83 -13.66 -26.03 39.95
C ILE A 83 -13.64 -27.45 39.39
N PRO A 84 -14.78 -28.17 39.39
CA PRO A 84 -14.84 -29.49 38.76
C PRO A 84 -14.55 -29.31 37.27
N SER A 85 -13.48 -29.96 36.78
CA SER A 85 -13.16 -30.00 35.36
C SER A 85 -14.39 -30.53 34.62
N PRO A 86 -15.01 -29.73 33.74
CA PRO A 86 -16.07 -30.24 32.88
C PRO A 86 -15.43 -31.32 32.01
N GLN A 87 -15.89 -32.56 32.19
CA GLN A 87 -15.63 -33.67 31.28
C GLN A 87 -16.30 -33.31 29.95
N LEU A 88 -15.61 -32.52 29.13
CA LEU A 88 -16.02 -32.23 27.77
C LEU A 88 -15.89 -33.53 26.98
N SER A 89 -17.01 -34.21 26.80
CA SER A 89 -17.11 -35.29 25.81
C SER A 89 -16.66 -34.76 24.45
N PRO A 90 -15.81 -35.49 23.72
CA PRO A 90 -15.30 -35.07 22.42
C PRO A 90 -16.49 -34.85 21.48
N VAL A 91 -16.76 -33.59 21.17
CA VAL A 91 -17.70 -33.23 20.10
C VAL A 91 -17.06 -33.75 18.82
N PRO A 92 -17.72 -34.61 18.04
CA PRO A 92 -17.22 -35.03 16.75
C PRO A 92 -17.02 -33.76 15.92
N VAL A 93 -15.76 -33.44 15.64
CA VAL A 93 -15.40 -32.36 14.74
C VAL A 93 -15.69 -32.93 13.36
N ASP A 94 -16.77 -32.49 12.72
CA ASP A 94 -17.00 -32.77 11.31
C ASP A 94 -15.91 -32.00 10.53
N GLU A 95 -14.74 -32.64 10.36
CA GLU A 95 -13.60 -32.09 9.62
C GLU A 95 -13.91 -31.91 8.12
N ASP A 96 -15.04 -32.45 7.66
CA ASP A 96 -15.53 -32.38 6.28
C ASP A 96 -16.67 -31.36 6.07
N ALA A 97 -16.95 -30.49 7.05
CA ALA A 97 -17.82 -29.34 6.81
C ALA A 97 -17.11 -28.36 5.86
N GLY A 98 -17.22 -28.63 4.55
CA GLY A 98 -16.63 -27.82 3.49
C GLY A 98 -17.03 -26.36 3.68
N PHE A 99 -16.04 -25.49 3.87
CA PHE A 99 -16.25 -24.05 3.89
C PHE A 99 -16.78 -23.66 2.51
N VAL A 100 -18.08 -23.38 2.44
CA VAL A 100 -18.69 -22.77 1.26
C VAL A 100 -18.21 -21.33 1.25
N ALA A 101 -17.33 -21.00 0.30
CA ALA A 101 -17.03 -19.62 -0.01
C ALA A 101 -18.33 -18.95 -0.43
N ASP A 102 -18.68 -17.83 0.20
CA ASP A 102 -19.73 -16.98 -0.32
C ASP A 102 -19.30 -16.39 -1.65
N ASP A 103 -20.23 -16.31 -2.60
CA ASP A 103 -19.99 -15.57 -3.85
C ASP A 103 -20.06 -14.07 -3.53
N ASP A 104 -18.99 -13.48 -2.96
CA ASP A 104 -18.92 -12.02 -2.81
C ASP A 104 -18.82 -11.43 -4.23
N PRO A 105 -19.75 -10.55 -4.62
CA PRO A 105 -19.72 -9.90 -5.94
C PRO A 105 -18.44 -9.10 -6.21
N LEU A 106 -17.61 -8.84 -5.19
CA LEU A 106 -16.33 -8.15 -5.31
C LEU A 106 -15.12 -9.04 -5.53
N ASP A 107 -15.23 -10.36 -5.36
CA ASP A 107 -14.06 -11.25 -5.47
C ASP A 107 -13.41 -11.16 -6.86
N GLY A 108 -14.22 -11.05 -7.91
CA GLY A 108 -13.74 -10.86 -9.27
C GLY A 108 -12.98 -9.53 -9.50
N LEU A 109 -13.15 -8.54 -8.62
CA LEU A 109 -12.42 -7.26 -8.68
C LEU A 109 -11.10 -7.31 -7.89
N SER A 110 -10.98 -8.18 -6.90
CA SER A 110 -9.74 -8.37 -6.12
C SER A 110 -8.81 -9.36 -6.82
N ASP A 111 -9.26 -10.61 -6.95
CA ASP A 111 -8.38 -11.75 -7.20
C ASP A 111 -8.13 -11.95 -8.69
N ASP A 112 -9.13 -11.64 -9.51
CA ASP A 112 -9.11 -11.83 -10.96
C ASP A 112 -8.78 -10.56 -11.75
N ALA A 113 -8.64 -9.41 -11.07
CA ALA A 113 -8.15 -8.21 -11.73
C ALA A 113 -6.81 -8.52 -12.43
N PRO A 114 -6.54 -8.00 -13.63
CA PRO A 114 -5.21 -8.13 -14.23
C PRO A 114 -4.18 -7.27 -13.48
N GLY A 115 -2.90 -7.45 -13.78
CA GLY A 115 -1.81 -6.60 -13.29
C GLY A 115 -1.36 -6.80 -11.84
N LEU A 116 -0.37 -6.00 -11.44
CA LEU A 116 0.32 -6.07 -10.14
C LEU A 116 -0.32 -5.17 -9.08
N GLY A 117 -0.96 -4.08 -9.52
CA GLY A 117 -1.67 -3.13 -8.67
C GLY A 117 -3.03 -2.74 -9.24
N VAL A 118 -3.84 -2.08 -8.41
CA VAL A 118 -5.16 -1.57 -8.77
C VAL A 118 -5.21 -0.08 -8.51
N LEU A 119 -5.56 0.72 -9.53
CA LEU A 119 -5.84 2.15 -9.41
C LEU A 119 -7.34 2.37 -9.29
N VAL A 120 -7.77 2.84 -8.12
CA VAL A 120 -9.16 3.12 -7.81
C VAL A 120 -9.47 4.59 -8.04
N ARG A 121 -10.44 4.87 -8.91
CA ARG A 121 -10.97 6.22 -9.09
C ARG A 121 -12.01 6.54 -8.00
N THR A 122 -11.71 7.54 -7.18
CA THR A 122 -12.59 7.98 -6.09
C THR A 122 -13.17 9.38 -6.31
N ASP A 123 -12.61 10.15 -7.24
CA ASP A 123 -13.14 11.44 -7.65
C ASP A 123 -13.60 11.42 -9.12
N PHE A 124 -14.82 11.91 -9.33
CA PHE A 124 -15.49 11.94 -10.63
C PHE A 124 -15.84 13.37 -11.06
N ALA A 125 -15.21 14.39 -10.45
CA ALA A 125 -15.57 15.79 -10.68
C ALA A 125 -14.99 16.35 -11.99
N ASN A 126 -13.91 15.77 -12.51
CA ASN A 126 -13.21 16.25 -13.69
C ASN A 126 -12.82 15.08 -14.61
N GLU A 127 -13.61 14.84 -15.66
CA GLU A 127 -13.36 13.77 -16.64
C GLU A 127 -12.15 14.08 -17.54
N ASP A 128 -11.90 15.35 -17.89
CA ASP A 128 -10.76 15.73 -18.72
C ASP A 128 -9.42 15.46 -18.02
N ALA A 129 -9.32 15.80 -16.74
CA ALA A 129 -8.13 15.53 -15.93
C ALA A 129 -7.91 14.02 -15.72
N TRP A 130 -9.00 13.26 -15.57
CA TRP A 130 -8.97 11.80 -15.49
C TRP A 130 -8.44 11.19 -16.80
N HIS A 131 -8.96 11.60 -17.95
CA HIS A 131 -8.47 11.12 -19.24
C HIS A 131 -6.99 11.45 -19.47
N ALA A 132 -6.55 12.68 -19.13
CA ALA A 132 -5.15 13.06 -19.21
C ALA A 132 -4.25 12.19 -18.31
N PHE A 133 -4.74 11.86 -17.12
CA PHE A 133 -4.05 10.96 -16.20
C PHE A 133 -3.94 9.55 -16.79
N CYS A 134 -5.04 8.98 -17.28
CA CYS A 134 -5.03 7.65 -17.91
C CYS A 134 -4.12 7.58 -19.14
N SER A 135 -4.13 8.60 -20.00
CA SER A 135 -3.23 8.67 -21.15
C SER A 135 -1.77 8.73 -20.72
N SER A 136 -1.45 9.47 -19.66
CA SER A 136 -0.09 9.53 -19.12
C SER A 136 0.35 8.20 -18.50
N LEU A 137 -0.59 7.49 -17.84
CA LEU A 137 -0.34 6.16 -17.27
C LEU A 137 -0.06 5.14 -18.38
N GLN A 138 -0.89 5.11 -19.42
CA GLN A 138 -0.71 4.23 -20.58
C GLN A 138 0.62 4.50 -21.31
N GLY A 139 0.99 5.79 -21.45
CA GLY A 139 2.29 6.18 -21.99
C GLY A 139 3.46 5.62 -21.15
N ALA A 140 3.40 5.78 -19.83
CA ALA A 140 4.41 5.26 -18.91
C ALA A 140 4.48 3.71 -18.92
N GLU A 141 3.35 3.02 -19.04
CA GLU A 141 3.32 1.56 -19.22
C GLU A 141 3.98 1.14 -20.55
N ALA A 142 3.67 1.82 -21.66
CA ALA A 142 4.26 1.52 -22.96
C ALA A 142 5.77 1.78 -23.00
N GLU A 143 6.24 2.86 -22.39
CA GLU A 143 7.67 3.16 -22.22
C GLU A 143 8.37 2.04 -21.43
N PHE A 144 7.77 1.61 -20.32
CA PHE A 144 8.32 0.55 -19.47
C PHE A 144 8.40 -0.82 -20.16
N VAL A 145 7.42 -1.14 -21.00
CA VAL A 145 7.44 -2.38 -21.81
C VAL A 145 8.50 -2.30 -22.90
N SER A 146 8.67 -1.13 -23.54
CA SER A 146 9.61 -0.92 -24.66
C SER A 146 11.08 -0.89 -24.24
N GLU A 147 11.39 -0.43 -23.03
CA GLU A 147 12.76 -0.37 -22.52
C GLU A 147 13.35 -1.74 -22.15
N ARG A 148 12.53 -2.79 -22.13
CA ARG A 148 13.01 -4.14 -21.87
C ARG A 148 13.93 -4.56 -23.01
N PRO A 149 15.24 -4.78 -22.74
CA PRO A 149 16.12 -5.27 -23.78
C PRO A 149 15.57 -6.62 -24.24
N SER A 150 15.22 -6.73 -25.52
CA SER A 150 14.78 -7.97 -26.14
C SER A 150 15.92 -8.99 -25.99
N GLU A 151 15.81 -9.89 -25.00
CA GLU A 151 16.85 -10.88 -24.71
C GLU A 151 17.08 -11.85 -25.89
N ASP A 152 16.17 -11.84 -26.88
CA ASP A 152 16.26 -12.67 -28.10
C ASP A 152 17.23 -12.14 -29.17
N ALA A 153 17.80 -10.94 -29.02
CA ALA A 153 18.79 -10.43 -29.96
C ALA A 153 20.20 -11.03 -29.76
N SER A 154 20.39 -11.92 -28.78
CA SER A 154 21.71 -12.45 -28.42
C SER A 154 21.92 -13.90 -28.85
N THR A 155 21.54 -14.25 -30.09
CA THR A 155 22.00 -15.50 -30.73
C THR A 155 22.47 -15.25 -32.17
N ARG A 156 23.79 -15.02 -32.33
CA ARG A 156 24.67 -15.47 -33.43
C ARG A 156 25.75 -14.44 -33.75
N ASP A 157 26.88 -14.53 -33.05
CA ASP A 157 28.16 -14.59 -33.75
C ASP A 157 29.24 -15.21 -32.85
N ALA A 158 29.11 -16.51 -32.60
CA ALA A 158 30.25 -17.33 -32.20
C ALA A 158 30.86 -17.90 -33.50
N PRO A 159 32.12 -17.56 -33.86
CA PRO A 159 32.74 -18.12 -35.05
C PRO A 159 32.92 -19.63 -34.88
N ARG A 160 32.19 -20.36 -35.74
CA ARG A 160 32.16 -21.80 -35.89
C ARG A 160 33.47 -22.27 -36.52
N ALA A 161 34.30 -22.99 -35.76
CA ALA A 161 35.33 -23.86 -36.31
C ALA A 161 34.71 -25.23 -36.65
N SER A 162 34.85 -25.65 -37.91
CA SER A 162 34.42 -26.95 -38.45
C SER A 162 35.59 -27.98 -38.44
N PRO A 163 35.47 -29.20 -39.00
CA PRO A 163 34.71 -30.37 -38.51
C PRO A 163 35.50 -31.71 -38.62
N THR A 164 34.99 -32.82 -38.07
CA THR A 164 35.20 -34.23 -38.54
C THR A 164 34.24 -35.15 -37.78
N ALA A 165 33.21 -35.75 -38.43
CA ALA A 165 33.12 -37.14 -38.96
C ALA A 165 32.89 -38.20 -37.86
N ALA A 166 32.05 -39.22 -37.95
CA ALA A 166 30.98 -39.72 -38.83
C ALA A 166 30.24 -40.84 -38.03
N ASP A 167 29.15 -41.38 -38.61
CA ASP A 167 28.25 -42.49 -38.18
C ASP A 167 26.88 -42.00 -37.68
N ASP A 168 25.78 -42.13 -38.43
CA ASP A 168 25.11 -43.25 -39.12
C ASP A 168 24.08 -43.98 -38.21
N ASP A 169 22.95 -44.31 -38.83
CA ASP A 169 21.78 -45.06 -38.38
C ASP A 169 20.67 -44.41 -37.51
N ALA A 170 19.54 -44.15 -38.20
CA ALA A 170 18.27 -44.87 -38.06
C ALA A 170 17.04 -44.22 -37.36
N MET A 171 15.94 -44.37 -38.09
CA MET A 171 14.50 -44.32 -37.78
C MET A 171 13.78 -42.96 -37.63
N ASP A 172 13.16 -42.64 -38.77
CA ASP A 172 12.00 -41.81 -39.05
C ASP A 172 10.75 -42.28 -38.27
N GLU A 173 10.26 -41.45 -37.34
CA GLU A 173 8.87 -41.50 -36.87
C GLU A 173 8.30 -40.08 -36.93
N ASP A 174 7.32 -39.92 -37.82
CA ASP A 174 6.41 -38.78 -37.97
C ASP A 174 5.87 -38.32 -36.60
N SER A 175 6.58 -37.38 -35.97
CA SER A 175 6.05 -36.58 -34.88
C SER A 175 5.44 -35.34 -35.49
N ASN A 176 4.17 -35.49 -35.89
CA ASN A 176 3.28 -34.38 -36.22
C ASN A 176 3.02 -33.61 -34.91
N SER A 177 4.05 -32.89 -34.46
CA SER A 177 3.95 -31.89 -33.41
C SER A 177 3.22 -30.72 -34.06
N ASP A 178 1.89 -30.73 -33.92
CA ASP A 178 1.08 -29.53 -34.02
C ASP A 178 1.70 -28.54 -33.02
N ASP A 179 2.63 -27.75 -33.53
CA ASP A 179 3.19 -26.56 -32.92
C ASP A 179 2.04 -25.55 -32.89
N ASP A 180 1.11 -25.81 -31.98
CA ASP A 180 0.13 -24.85 -31.51
C ASP A 180 0.97 -23.71 -30.94
N GLU A 181 1.35 -22.78 -31.82
CA GLU A 181 1.88 -21.45 -31.52
C GLU A 181 0.84 -20.79 -30.60
N ASP A 182 0.93 -21.08 -29.30
CA ASP A 182 0.09 -20.52 -28.26
C ASP A 182 0.25 -19.01 -28.40
N PRO A 183 -0.79 -18.29 -28.87
CA PRO A 183 -0.66 -16.90 -29.25
C PRO A 183 -0.08 -16.17 -28.05
N GLU A 184 1.12 -15.60 -28.21
CA GLU A 184 1.85 -14.95 -27.11
C GLU A 184 0.88 -14.06 -26.35
N ALA A 185 0.52 -14.51 -25.15
CA ALA A 185 -0.49 -13.83 -24.35
C ALA A 185 0.03 -12.41 -24.11
N GLU A 186 -0.65 -11.42 -24.70
CA GLU A 186 -0.23 -10.03 -24.61
C GLU A 186 0.03 -9.70 -23.13
N PRO A 187 1.18 -9.09 -22.81
CA PRO A 187 1.53 -8.83 -21.43
C PRO A 187 0.43 -7.98 -20.80
N GLY A 188 -0.21 -8.51 -19.75
CA GLY A 188 -1.27 -7.80 -19.05
C GLY A 188 -0.80 -6.45 -18.51
N PRO A 189 -1.72 -5.51 -18.25
CA PRO A 189 -1.39 -4.18 -17.73
C PRO A 189 -0.62 -4.28 -16.40
N ILE A 190 0.27 -3.33 -16.12
CA ILE A 190 1.00 -3.30 -14.85
C ILE A 190 0.05 -2.87 -13.73
N ILE A 191 -0.81 -1.89 -14.01
CA ILE A 191 -1.82 -1.36 -13.09
C ILE A 191 -3.20 -1.51 -13.72
N PHE A 192 -4.07 -2.27 -13.06
CA PHE A 192 -5.47 -2.34 -13.44
C PHE A 192 -6.22 -1.10 -13.00
N VAL A 193 -6.99 -0.48 -13.90
CA VAL A 193 -7.75 0.74 -13.59
C VAL A 193 -9.20 0.38 -13.27
N LEU A 194 -9.62 0.66 -12.04
CA LEU A 194 -10.98 0.51 -11.57
C LEU A 194 -11.73 1.85 -11.69
N ASP A 195 -12.45 2.03 -12.80
CA ASP A 195 -13.36 3.15 -13.03
C ASP A 195 -14.82 2.67 -12.89
N ALA A 196 -15.46 3.05 -11.79
CA ALA A 196 -16.80 2.59 -11.49
C ALA A 196 -17.84 3.17 -12.47
N GLY A 197 -18.70 2.30 -12.99
CA GLY A 197 -19.84 2.71 -13.81
C GLY A 197 -20.79 3.63 -13.04
N PRO A 198 -21.64 4.44 -13.71
CA PRO A 198 -22.46 5.47 -13.07
C PRO A 198 -23.32 4.99 -11.90
N ALA A 199 -23.79 3.73 -11.93
CA ALA A 199 -24.56 3.12 -10.85
C ALA A 199 -23.73 2.88 -9.58
N ASP A 200 -22.45 2.55 -9.74
CA ASP A 200 -21.55 2.16 -8.66
C ASP A 200 -20.64 3.30 -8.19
N ARG A 201 -20.60 4.43 -8.92
CA ARG A 201 -19.79 5.62 -8.55
C ARG A 201 -20.02 6.04 -7.10
N ALA A 202 -21.25 5.98 -6.60
CA ALA A 202 -21.56 6.35 -5.22
C ALA A 202 -20.84 5.47 -4.17
N ARG A 203 -20.53 4.21 -4.51
CA ARG A 203 -19.81 3.27 -3.64
C ARG A 203 -18.32 3.60 -3.54
N PHE A 204 -17.73 4.13 -4.62
CA PHE A 204 -16.30 4.45 -4.70
C PHE A 204 -16.01 5.94 -4.49
N ALA A 205 -17.02 6.80 -4.57
CA ALA A 205 -16.87 8.23 -4.43
C ALA A 205 -16.35 8.62 -3.05
N ASN A 206 -15.20 9.28 -3.01
CA ASN A 206 -14.58 9.81 -1.80
C ASN A 206 -14.46 8.77 -0.67
N ILE A 207 -14.18 7.51 -0.98
CA ILE A 207 -13.87 6.50 0.05
C ILE A 207 -12.51 6.79 0.69
N SER A 208 -12.32 6.39 1.95
CA SER A 208 -11.01 6.47 2.60
C SER A 208 -10.10 5.35 2.13
N ASN A 209 -8.80 5.47 2.40
CA ASN A 209 -7.83 4.40 2.15
C ASN A 209 -8.23 3.10 2.83
N LEU A 210 -8.71 3.18 4.08
CA LEU A 210 -9.12 2.00 4.82
C LEU A 210 -10.35 1.33 4.19
N THR A 211 -11.32 2.10 3.71
CA THR A 211 -12.46 1.56 2.98
C THR A 211 -12.03 0.90 1.67
N ALA A 212 -11.09 1.49 0.93
CA ALA A 212 -10.57 0.89 -0.30
C ALA A 212 -9.88 -0.45 -0.02
N LEU A 213 -9.04 -0.52 1.03
CA LEU A 213 -8.40 -1.77 1.45
C LEU A 213 -9.43 -2.85 1.82
N ARG A 214 -10.47 -2.51 2.58
CA ARG A 214 -11.53 -3.47 2.95
C ARG A 214 -12.36 -3.97 1.78
N LEU A 215 -12.42 -3.22 0.69
CA LEU A 215 -13.19 -3.59 -0.49
C LEU A 215 -12.39 -4.47 -1.46
N LEU A 216 -11.06 -4.38 -1.46
CA LEU A 216 -10.20 -4.94 -2.52
C LEU A 216 -9.09 -5.85 -2.00
N ASN A 217 -9.00 -6.04 -0.69
CA ASN A 217 -7.97 -6.85 -0.05
C ASN A 217 -8.55 -7.62 1.13
N ASP A 218 -7.95 -8.77 1.40
CA ASP A 218 -8.26 -9.59 2.55
C ASP A 218 -7.75 -8.92 3.83
N VAL A 219 -8.62 -8.84 4.83
CA VAL A 219 -8.25 -8.37 6.17
C VAL A 219 -7.61 -9.50 6.97
N ASP A 220 -6.46 -9.21 7.58
CA ASP A 220 -5.77 -10.12 8.48
C ASP A 220 -5.29 -9.35 9.72
N VAL A 221 -4.81 -10.08 10.73
CA VAL A 221 -4.29 -9.52 11.97
C VAL A 221 -2.90 -10.08 12.24
N ARG A 222 -1.92 -9.19 12.31
CA ARG A 222 -0.54 -9.55 12.67
C ARG A 222 -0.15 -8.97 14.02
N ARG A 223 0.96 -9.46 14.58
CA ARG A 223 1.57 -8.81 15.75
C ARG A 223 2.03 -7.40 15.39
N ALA A 224 1.68 -6.42 16.23
CA ALA A 224 2.13 -5.06 16.08
C ALA A 224 3.67 -4.99 16.19
N PRO A 225 4.33 -4.09 15.44
CA PRO A 225 5.77 -3.88 15.57
C PRO A 225 6.19 -3.62 17.02
N ALA A 226 7.37 -4.13 17.41
CA ALA A 226 7.86 -3.94 18.77
C ALA A 226 8.07 -2.45 19.09
N VAL A 227 7.59 -2.04 20.26
CA VAL A 227 7.73 -0.66 20.74
C VAL A 227 9.21 -0.35 20.96
N PRO A 228 9.80 0.68 20.30
CA PRO A 228 11.19 1.06 20.49
C PRO A 228 11.48 1.35 21.97
N ALA A 229 12.65 0.91 22.44
CA ALA A 229 13.03 1.08 23.84
C ALA A 229 12.94 2.55 24.29
N GLY A 230 12.30 2.79 25.43
CA GLY A 230 12.11 4.14 25.97
C GLY A 230 10.91 4.91 25.40
N THR A 231 10.21 4.38 24.41
CA THR A 231 8.97 5.00 23.90
C THR A 231 7.74 4.44 24.61
N ARG A 232 6.69 5.26 24.72
CA ARG A 232 5.40 4.84 25.29
C ARG A 232 4.49 4.35 24.17
N ARG A 233 3.70 3.32 24.48
CA ARG A 233 2.64 2.85 23.59
C ARG A 233 1.68 3.98 23.24
N ILE A 234 1.30 4.09 21.97
CA ILE A 234 0.36 5.12 21.49
C ILE A 234 -0.99 4.95 22.20
N ARG A 235 -1.58 6.06 22.63
CA ARG A 235 -2.90 6.12 23.28
C ARG A 235 -3.76 7.22 22.64
N PRO A 236 -5.05 6.97 22.33
CA PRO A 236 -5.78 5.71 22.56
C PRO A 236 -5.29 4.57 21.66
N PRO A 237 -5.44 3.29 22.10
CA PRO A 237 -5.11 2.14 21.25
C PRO A 237 -5.97 2.16 19.98
N ASN A 238 -5.38 1.81 18.85
CA ASN A 238 -6.07 1.79 17.56
C ASN A 238 -5.59 0.58 16.76
N ARG A 239 -6.53 -0.20 16.22
CA ARG A 239 -6.23 -1.45 15.49
C ARG A 239 -5.34 -1.27 14.27
N LEU A 240 -5.32 -0.08 13.65
CA LEU A 240 -4.45 0.19 12.50
C LEU A 240 -2.99 0.39 12.90
N VAL A 241 -2.68 0.65 14.17
CA VAL A 241 -1.31 0.89 14.65
C VAL A 241 -0.91 -0.20 15.63
N ASP A 242 -1.67 -0.30 16.71
CA ASP A 242 -1.43 -1.20 17.82
C ASP A 242 -2.65 -1.21 18.76
N HIS A 243 -3.36 -2.33 18.76
CA HIS A 243 -4.42 -2.63 19.72
C HIS A 243 -4.07 -3.92 20.46
N ASP A 244 -3.69 -3.79 21.73
CA ASP A 244 -3.30 -4.92 22.59
C ASP A 244 -2.20 -5.83 22.02
N GLY A 245 -1.34 -5.30 21.15
CA GLY A 245 -0.19 -6.01 20.56
C GLY A 245 -0.48 -6.58 19.18
N TRP A 246 -1.66 -6.26 18.64
CA TRP A 246 -2.12 -6.69 17.34
C TRP A 246 -2.39 -5.50 16.44
N GLN A 247 -2.21 -5.70 15.15
CA GLN A 247 -2.44 -4.71 14.10
C GLN A 247 -3.23 -5.35 12.98
N GLU A 248 -4.31 -4.67 12.58
CA GLU A 248 -5.09 -4.98 11.37
C GLU A 248 -4.22 -4.67 10.15
N VAL A 249 -4.09 -5.65 9.26
CA VAL A 249 -3.32 -5.56 8.01
C VAL A 249 -4.12 -6.13 6.87
N TYR A 250 -3.66 -5.87 5.65
CA TYR A 250 -4.34 -6.29 4.44
C TYR A 250 -3.40 -7.08 3.55
N THR A 251 -3.92 -8.11 2.89
CA THR A 251 -3.18 -8.94 1.92
C THR A 251 -3.89 -8.85 0.58
N GLY A 252 -3.14 -8.76 -0.51
CA GLY A 252 -3.67 -8.67 -1.87
C GLY A 252 -2.88 -7.70 -2.73
N LYS A 253 -3.50 -7.20 -3.79
CA LYS A 253 -2.85 -6.28 -4.73
C LYS A 253 -2.56 -4.92 -4.12
N THR A 254 -1.52 -4.26 -4.64
CA THR A 254 -1.19 -2.89 -4.25
C THR A 254 -2.30 -1.94 -4.68
N ILE A 255 -2.78 -1.10 -3.76
CA ILE A 255 -3.86 -0.15 -4.04
C ILE A 255 -3.31 1.26 -4.25
N TRP A 256 -3.69 1.86 -5.37
CA TRP A 256 -3.50 3.26 -5.71
C TRP A 256 -4.85 3.96 -5.74
N ILE A 257 -4.90 5.21 -5.28
CA ILE A 257 -6.10 6.02 -5.28
C ILE A 257 -5.91 7.26 -6.13
N TYR A 258 -6.82 7.46 -7.09
CA TYR A 258 -7.04 8.73 -7.77
C TYR A 258 -8.15 9.49 -7.03
N ASP A 259 -7.82 10.65 -6.47
CA ASP A 259 -8.74 11.48 -5.68
C ASP A 259 -8.89 12.89 -6.27
N ALA A 260 -9.60 13.77 -5.56
CA ALA A 260 -9.84 15.14 -6.03
C ALA A 260 -8.54 15.94 -6.27
N LYS A 261 -7.48 15.66 -5.52
CA LYS A 261 -6.19 16.35 -5.65
C LYS A 261 -5.40 15.82 -6.85
N SER A 262 -5.59 14.55 -7.21
CA SER A 262 -5.02 13.94 -8.43
C SER A 262 -5.37 14.71 -9.70
N ASN A 263 -6.56 15.34 -9.76
CA ASN A 263 -6.95 16.20 -10.88
C ASN A 263 -5.99 17.36 -11.12
N SER A 264 -5.31 17.84 -10.07
CA SER A 264 -4.45 19.03 -10.13
C SER A 264 -2.97 18.71 -10.22
N ASP A 265 -2.51 17.66 -9.53
CA ASP A 265 -1.09 17.34 -9.42
C ASP A 265 -0.66 16.15 -10.27
N GLN A 266 -1.61 15.49 -10.95
CA GLN A 266 -1.37 14.29 -11.77
C GLN A 266 -0.61 13.21 -10.97
N CYS A 267 -0.95 13.09 -9.69
CA CYS A 267 -0.41 12.09 -8.78
C CYS A 267 -1.50 11.13 -8.32
N ALA A 268 -1.15 9.86 -8.11
CA ALA A 268 -1.99 8.92 -7.37
C ALA A 268 -1.37 8.63 -6.00
N ARG A 269 -2.22 8.20 -5.07
CA ARG A 269 -1.85 7.94 -3.68
C ARG A 269 -1.71 6.43 -3.47
N LEU A 270 -0.50 5.98 -3.18
CA LEU A 270 -0.19 4.61 -2.78
C LEU A 270 -0.68 4.37 -1.35
N VAL A 271 -1.43 3.31 -1.14
CA VAL A 271 -1.96 2.93 0.18
C VAL A 271 -1.11 1.82 0.80
N SER A 272 -0.69 2.02 2.05
CA SER A 272 0.03 1.02 2.83
C SER A 272 -0.90 -0.06 3.35
N GLN A 273 -0.62 -1.32 3.00
CA GLN A 273 -1.38 -2.49 3.44
C GLN A 273 -1.03 -2.93 4.88
N HIS A 274 0.13 -2.52 5.39
CA HIS A 274 0.58 -2.84 6.74
C HIS A 274 1.52 -1.76 7.29
N GLY A 275 1.53 -1.58 8.62
CA GLY A 275 2.55 -0.71 9.24
C GLY A 275 3.98 -1.19 8.94
N GLY A 276 4.93 -0.26 8.81
CA GLY A 276 6.36 -0.54 8.86
C GLY A 276 6.86 -0.50 10.32
N PRO A 277 7.71 0.47 10.69
CA PRO A 277 8.15 0.64 12.08
C PRO A 277 7.00 1.07 13.01
N TYR A 278 7.19 0.87 14.32
CA TYR A 278 6.19 1.22 15.32
C TYR A 278 5.75 2.68 15.19
N GLY A 279 4.43 2.89 15.18
CA GLY A 279 3.82 4.21 15.01
C GLY A 279 3.37 4.53 13.59
N THR A 280 3.71 3.72 12.59
CA THR A 280 3.02 3.76 11.28
C THR A 280 1.67 3.05 11.37
N ALA A 281 0.68 3.54 10.63
CA ALA A 281 -0.66 2.95 10.58
C ALA A 281 -0.89 2.23 9.26
N THR A 282 -1.61 1.11 9.32
CA THR A 282 -2.24 0.53 8.12
C THR A 282 -3.17 1.56 7.49
N GLY A 283 -3.12 1.69 6.16
CA GLY A 283 -3.82 2.75 5.43
C GLY A 283 -3.09 4.10 5.39
N ASP A 284 -1.93 4.25 6.02
CA ASP A 284 -1.04 5.38 5.73
C ASP A 284 -0.73 5.41 4.23
N SER A 285 -0.47 6.58 3.67
CA SER A 285 -0.35 6.70 2.22
C SER A 285 0.59 7.78 1.75
N TRP A 286 1.14 7.60 0.55
CA TRP A 286 2.14 8.46 -0.06
C TRP A 286 1.78 8.75 -1.53
N ARG A 287 2.10 9.94 -2.04
CA ARG A 287 1.75 10.36 -3.40
C ARG A 287 2.91 10.19 -4.37
N ALA A 288 2.61 9.60 -5.52
CA ALA A 288 3.53 9.46 -6.65
C ALA A 288 2.95 10.09 -7.91
N ARG A 289 3.79 10.70 -8.74
CA ARG A 289 3.39 11.20 -10.06
C ARG A 289 3.07 10.04 -10.99
N VAL A 290 2.13 10.27 -11.92
CA VAL A 290 1.68 9.26 -12.86
C VAL A 290 2.80 8.62 -13.69
N SER A 291 3.81 9.41 -14.07
CA SER A 291 4.98 8.95 -14.83
C SER A 291 5.86 7.93 -14.12
N HIS A 292 5.75 7.78 -12.79
CA HIS A 292 6.56 6.84 -12.00
C HIS A 292 5.76 5.67 -11.44
N LEU A 293 4.44 5.63 -11.66
CA LEU A 293 3.56 4.61 -11.09
C LEU A 293 3.99 3.19 -11.49
N CYS A 294 4.28 2.97 -12.78
CA CYS A 294 4.61 1.66 -13.32
C CYS A 294 5.91 1.12 -12.74
N GLU A 295 6.96 1.94 -12.75
CA GLU A 295 8.27 1.61 -12.15
C GLU A 295 8.13 1.28 -10.66
N LEU A 296 7.43 2.14 -9.90
CA LEU A 296 7.20 1.93 -8.48
C LEU A 296 6.42 0.64 -8.23
N GLN A 297 5.37 0.37 -9.01
CA GLN A 297 4.54 -0.83 -8.86
C GLN A 297 5.36 -2.10 -9.08
N VAL A 298 6.21 -2.13 -10.10
CA VAL A 298 7.08 -3.29 -10.37
C VAL A 298 8.13 -3.46 -9.28
N ASN A 299 8.75 -2.37 -8.82
CA ASN A 299 9.75 -2.41 -7.74
C ASN A 299 9.16 -2.83 -6.38
N LEU A 300 7.90 -2.46 -6.11
CA LEU A 300 7.17 -2.90 -4.92
C LEU A 300 6.78 -4.37 -5.02
N ALA A 301 6.22 -4.79 -6.15
CA ALA A 301 5.82 -6.19 -6.38
C ALA A 301 7.02 -7.15 -6.38
N SER A 302 8.19 -6.69 -6.82
CA SER A 302 9.43 -7.46 -6.81
C SER A 302 10.08 -7.60 -5.44
N GLY A 303 9.68 -6.75 -4.48
CA GLY A 303 10.38 -6.57 -3.22
C GLY A 303 11.75 -5.90 -3.36
N ALA A 304 12.13 -5.41 -4.55
CA ALA A 304 13.38 -4.66 -4.73
C ALA A 304 13.37 -3.33 -3.97
N MET A 305 12.17 -2.77 -3.75
CA MET A 305 11.96 -1.57 -2.96
C MET A 305 10.83 -1.79 -1.95
N SER A 306 10.99 -1.23 -0.76
CA SER A 306 9.92 -1.07 0.22
C SER A 306 9.80 0.40 0.61
N ILE A 307 8.57 0.90 0.73
CA ILE A 307 8.31 2.27 1.15
C ILE A 307 8.12 2.28 2.66
N ASN A 308 9.09 2.88 3.36
CA ASN A 308 9.04 3.04 4.80
C ASN A 308 8.35 4.36 5.15
N PHE A 309 7.14 4.29 5.68
CA PHE A 309 6.35 5.46 6.10
C PHE A 309 6.82 6.09 7.43
N GLY A 310 7.95 5.64 7.99
CA GLY A 310 8.31 5.87 9.39
C GLY A 310 9.40 6.90 9.71
N GLU A 311 10.24 7.31 8.74
CA GLU A 311 11.51 7.97 9.12
C GLU A 311 11.71 9.42 8.72
N GLN A 312 11.05 9.95 7.69
CA GLN A 312 11.08 11.38 7.39
C GLN A 312 10.13 11.62 6.23
N ASP A 313 9.10 12.43 6.46
CA ASP A 313 8.33 13.15 5.44
C ASP A 313 7.31 12.34 4.59
N ARG A 314 6.06 12.87 4.58
CA ARG A 314 5.03 12.75 3.52
C ARG A 314 4.03 11.58 3.56
N TRP A 315 3.61 11.10 4.72
CA TRP A 315 2.28 10.49 4.77
C TRP A 315 1.18 11.55 4.95
N ASP A 316 0.04 11.32 4.31
CA ASP A 316 -1.09 12.26 4.34
C ASP A 316 -1.76 12.26 5.72
N HIS A 317 -1.53 13.33 6.50
CA HIS A 317 -2.01 13.40 7.88
C HIS A 317 -3.54 13.41 7.97
N ASP A 318 -4.19 14.16 7.08
CA ASP A 318 -5.65 14.30 7.08
C ASP A 318 -6.30 12.95 6.77
N GLU A 319 -5.74 12.22 5.80
CA GLU A 319 -6.19 10.87 5.47
C GLU A 319 -5.95 9.89 6.62
N ARG A 320 -4.81 9.98 7.33
CA ARG A 320 -4.57 9.12 8.50
C ARG A 320 -5.60 9.36 9.60
N VAL A 321 -5.94 10.61 9.88
CA VAL A 321 -6.97 10.94 10.88
C VAL A 321 -8.31 10.35 10.47
N ARG A 322 -8.65 10.44 9.17
CA ARG A 322 -9.85 9.83 8.60
C ARG A 322 -9.86 8.31 8.76
N ASN A 323 -8.77 7.63 8.39
CA ASN A 323 -8.63 6.18 8.56
C ASN A 323 -8.76 5.76 10.03
N MET A 324 -8.16 6.51 10.96
CA MET A 324 -8.29 6.23 12.39
C MET A 324 -9.72 6.35 12.91
N ALA A 325 -10.49 7.31 12.39
CA ALA A 325 -11.91 7.45 12.71
C ALA A 325 -12.74 6.31 12.11
N ASP A 326 -12.49 5.96 10.84
CA ASP A 326 -13.19 4.87 10.14
C ASP A 326 -12.87 3.50 10.78
N ALA A 327 -11.70 3.33 11.37
CA ALA A 327 -11.34 2.13 12.11
C ALA A 327 -12.10 1.99 13.44
N ILE A 328 -12.71 3.04 13.99
CA ILE A 328 -13.50 2.93 15.22
C ILE A 328 -14.95 2.54 14.90
N ARG A 329 -15.38 2.77 13.67
CA ARG A 329 -16.71 2.42 13.16
C ARG A 329 -16.81 0.95 12.80
#